data_AF-A0A329RCB7-F1
#
_entry.id   AF-A0A329RCB7-F1
#
_cell.length_a   1.000
_cell.length_b   1.000
_cell.length_c   1.000
_cell.angle_alpha   90.00
_cell.angle_beta   90.00
_cell.angle_gamma   90.00
#
_symmetry.space_group_name_H-M   'P 1'
#
loop_
_entity.id
_entity.type
_entity.pdbx_description
1 polymer ?
#
loop_
_entity_poly.entity_id
_entity_poly.type
_entity_poly.pdbx_seq_one_letter_code
_entity_poly.pdbx_strand_id
1 'polypeptide(L)'
;MPRQRKQSNLAPKKKMASLLYLTGKAVNGLLPYRAKASASRVFLCHRDTVTTVWSKRAAPEVLLARSCRRSNGLRYPGIDGRVEKAPLPLRQAQRSLSQAVGVPRTTIQH
;
A
#
# COMPACT_ATOMS: atom_id res chain seq x y z
N MET A 1 -24.30 -4.57 4.02
CA MET A 1 -23.70 -5.05 2.75
C MET A 1 -22.21 -5.32 2.96
N PRO A 2 -21.75 -6.59 2.97
CA PRO A 2 -20.34 -6.91 3.17
C PRO A 2 -19.56 -6.61 1.88
N ARG A 3 -18.58 -5.71 1.96
CA ARG A 3 -17.67 -5.40 0.84
C ARG A 3 -16.83 -6.66 0.55
N GLN A 4 -17.04 -7.31 -0.60
CA GLN A 4 -16.16 -8.37 -1.08
C GLN A 4 -14.74 -7.80 -1.29
N ARG A 5 -13.86 -8.03 -0.31
CA ARG A 5 -12.46 -7.54 -0.26
C ARG A 5 -11.49 -8.31 -1.18
N LYS A 6 -11.97 -9.18 -2.06
CA LYS A 6 -11.12 -10.12 -2.83
C LYS A 6 -11.10 -9.89 -4.35
N GLN A 7 -11.46 -8.71 -4.85
CA GLN A 7 -11.07 -8.39 -6.22
C GLN A 7 -9.60 -7.99 -6.24
N SER A 8 -8.81 -8.73 -7.01
CA SER A 8 -7.41 -8.43 -7.28
C SER A 8 -7.30 -6.99 -7.77
N ASN A 9 -6.42 -6.21 -7.14
CA ASN A 9 -6.16 -4.84 -7.55
C ASN A 9 -5.85 -4.82 -9.06
N LEU A 10 -6.65 -4.07 -9.84
CA LEU A 10 -6.45 -3.93 -11.28
C LEU A 10 -4.97 -3.60 -11.55
N ALA A 11 -4.35 -4.36 -12.46
CA ALA A 11 -2.94 -4.18 -12.77
C ALA A 11 -2.66 -2.71 -13.18
N PRO A 12 -1.50 -2.14 -12.81
CA PRO A 12 -1.16 -0.75 -13.13
C PRO A 12 -1.33 -0.40 -14.62
N LYS A 13 -0.90 -1.30 -15.51
CA LYS A 13 -1.07 -1.18 -16.97
C LYS A 13 -2.54 -1.04 -17.37
N LYS A 14 -3.43 -1.85 -16.79
CA LYS A 14 -4.88 -1.78 -17.05
C LYS A 14 -5.49 -0.48 -16.52
N LYS A 15 -5.06 0.01 -15.36
CA LYS A 15 -5.48 1.32 -14.82
C LYS A 15 -5.12 2.46 -15.77
N MET A 16 -3.90 2.43 -16.32
CA MET A 16 -3.45 3.44 -17.28
C MET A 16 -4.25 3.36 -18.59
N ALA A 17 -4.46 2.16 -19.12
CA ALA A 17 -5.29 1.97 -20.31
C ALA A 17 -6.74 2.45 -20.10
N SER A 18 -7.33 2.20 -18.93
CA SER A 18 -8.64 2.73 -18.56
C SER A 18 -8.66 4.25 -18.48
N LEU A 19 -7.59 4.87 -17.96
CA LEU A 19 -7.49 6.32 -17.91
C LEU A 19 -7.40 6.91 -19.33
N LEU A 20 -6.54 6.39 -20.20
CA LEU A 20 -6.42 6.83 -21.59
C LEU A 20 -7.74 6.70 -22.36
N TYR A 21 -8.44 5.58 -22.18
CA TYR A 21 -9.77 5.35 -22.77
C TYR A 21 -10.79 6.42 -22.32
N LEU A 22 -10.81 6.75 -21.03
CA LEU A 22 -11.71 7.77 -20.50
C LEU A 22 -11.33 9.17 -20.96
N THR A 23 -10.03 9.48 -21.02
CA THR A 23 -9.54 10.79 -21.50
C THR A 23 -9.91 11.00 -22.97
N GLY A 24 -9.77 9.97 -23.82
CA GLY A 24 -10.22 10.04 -25.22
C GLY A 24 -11.74 10.17 -25.41
N LYS A 25 -12.53 9.82 -24.39
CA LYS A 25 -14.00 9.98 -24.37
C LYS A 25 -14.45 11.27 -23.67
N ALA A 26 -13.55 11.98 -23.01
CA ALA A 26 -13.88 13.19 -22.26
C ALA A 26 -13.96 14.38 -23.21
N VAL A 27 -14.99 15.19 -23.07
CA VAL A 27 -15.18 16.45 -23.81
C VAL A 27 -15.06 17.57 -22.78
N ASN A 28 -14.14 18.52 -22.99
CA ASN A 28 -13.85 19.60 -22.03
C ASN A 28 -13.51 19.10 -20.61
N GLY A 29 -12.85 17.94 -20.49
CA GLY A 29 -12.52 17.33 -19.20
C GLY A 29 -13.70 16.71 -18.45
N LEU A 30 -14.90 16.75 -19.04
CA LEU A 30 -16.11 16.11 -18.52
C LEU A 30 -16.35 14.78 -19.22
N LEU A 31 -16.72 13.77 -18.43
CA LEU A 31 -17.09 12.46 -18.97
C LEU A 31 -18.57 12.45 -19.34
N PRO A 32 -18.93 11.97 -20.55
CA PRO A 32 -20.32 11.83 -20.94
C PRO A 32 -21.06 10.82 -20.06
N TYR A 33 -22.38 10.96 -20.00
CA TYR A 33 -23.24 10.06 -19.25
C TYR A 33 -22.99 8.62 -19.70
N ARG A 34 -22.77 7.71 -18.73
CA ARG A 34 -22.40 6.29 -18.93
C ARG A 34 -20.96 5.99 -19.37
N ALA A 35 -20.08 6.96 -19.60
CA ALA A 35 -18.67 6.67 -19.97
C ALA A 35 -17.97 5.75 -18.96
N LYS A 36 -18.19 5.97 -17.66
CA LYS A 36 -17.66 5.10 -16.59
C LYS A 36 -18.23 3.68 -16.62
N ALA A 37 -19.51 3.53 -16.99
CA ALA A 37 -20.15 2.22 -17.10
C ALA A 37 -19.67 1.47 -18.35
N SER A 38 -19.44 2.17 -19.46
CA SER A 38 -18.81 1.64 -20.67
C SER A 38 -17.39 1.15 -20.37
N ALA A 39 -16.56 1.97 -19.72
CA ALA A 39 -15.21 1.58 -19.33
C ALA A 39 -15.20 0.36 -18.38
N SER A 40 -16.13 0.30 -17.42
CA SER A 40 -16.27 -0.85 -16.51
C SER A 40 -16.50 -2.17 -17.27
N ARG A 41 -17.30 -2.14 -18.34
CA ARG A 41 -17.53 -3.30 -19.22
C ARG A 41 -16.31 -3.65 -20.07
N VAL A 42 -15.66 -2.66 -20.67
CA VAL A 42 -14.47 -2.86 -21.53
C VAL A 42 -13.29 -3.43 -20.74
N PHE A 43 -13.05 -2.91 -19.54
CA PHE A 43 -11.92 -3.32 -18.70
C PHE A 43 -12.26 -4.44 -17.71
N LEU A 44 -13.49 -4.99 -17.77
CA LEU A 44 -14.01 -6.05 -16.91
C LEU A 44 -13.73 -5.78 -15.43
N CYS A 45 -14.03 -4.56 -14.98
CA CYS A 45 -13.73 -4.10 -13.62
C CYS A 45 -14.93 -3.38 -13.01
N HIS A 46 -14.97 -3.30 -11.68
CA HIS A 46 -16.06 -2.61 -10.98
C HIS A 46 -16.11 -1.11 -11.33
N ARG A 47 -17.32 -0.54 -11.39
CA ARG A 47 -17.53 0.89 -11.71
C ARG A 47 -16.82 1.83 -10.73
N ASP A 48 -16.68 1.43 -9.47
CA ASP A 48 -15.93 2.20 -8.47
C ASP A 48 -14.43 2.24 -8.78
N THR A 49 -13.86 1.14 -9.30
CA THR A 49 -12.47 1.11 -9.75
C THR A 49 -12.25 2.12 -10.87
N VAL A 50 -13.15 2.17 -11.84
CA VAL A 50 -13.11 3.18 -12.92
C VAL A 50 -13.23 4.60 -12.36
N THR A 51 -14.11 4.79 -11.38
CA THR A 51 -14.31 6.10 -10.73
C THR A 51 -13.04 6.54 -9.99
N THR A 52 -12.41 5.67 -9.22
CA THR A 52 -11.16 5.99 -8.52
C THR A 52 -9.99 6.25 -9.47
N VAL A 53 -9.90 5.52 -10.59
CA VAL A 53 -8.92 5.79 -11.65
C VAL A 53 -9.14 7.19 -12.24
N TRP A 54 -10.39 7.54 -12.57
CA TRP A 54 -10.71 8.86 -13.10
C TRP A 54 -10.44 10.01 -12.13
N SER A 55 -10.68 9.80 -10.83
CA SER A 55 -10.38 10.80 -9.79
C SER A 55 -8.89 11.10 -9.68
N LYS A 56 -8.02 10.17 -10.07
CA LYS A 56 -6.55 10.32 -10.03
C LYS A 56 -5.95 10.83 -11.34
N ARG A 57 -6.77 11.32 -12.28
CA ARG A 57 -6.32 11.76 -13.61
C ARG A 57 -5.29 12.89 -13.60
N ALA A 58 -5.28 13.75 -12.57
CA ALA A 58 -4.32 14.84 -12.43
C ALA A 58 -2.89 14.35 -12.11
N ALA A 59 -2.76 13.15 -11.55
CA ALA A 59 -1.48 12.55 -11.18
C ALA A 59 -1.47 11.06 -11.59
N PRO A 60 -1.33 10.76 -12.90
CA PRO A 60 -1.44 9.40 -13.43
C PRO A 60 -0.34 8.46 -12.90
N GLU A 61 0.81 9.00 -12.48
CA GLU A 61 1.91 8.25 -11.86
C GLU A 61 1.48 7.49 -10.60
N VAL A 62 0.52 8.04 -9.84
CA VAL A 62 -0.03 7.41 -8.63
C VAL A 62 -0.78 6.11 -8.96
N LEU A 63 -1.25 5.94 -10.21
CA LEU A 63 -1.86 4.68 -10.66
C LEU A 63 -0.81 3.60 -10.95
N LEU A 64 0.41 4.01 -11.28
CA LEU A 64 1.56 3.14 -11.53
C LEU A 64 2.30 2.76 -10.25
N ALA A 65 2.29 3.65 -9.25
CA ALA A 65 2.87 3.40 -7.96
C ALA A 65 2.34 2.08 -7.39
N ARG A 66 3.25 1.11 -7.24
CA ARG A 66 2.97 -0.09 -6.47
C ARG A 66 2.58 0.39 -5.08
N SER A 67 1.56 -0.19 -4.45
CA SER A 67 1.30 0.10 -3.05
C SER A 67 2.58 -0.25 -2.29
N CYS A 68 3.39 0.75 -1.93
CA CYS A 68 4.43 0.58 -0.96
C CYS A 68 3.68 0.13 0.27
N ARG A 69 3.67 -1.18 0.54
CA ARG A 69 3.36 -1.66 1.87
C ARG A 69 4.30 -0.82 2.72
N ARG A 70 3.74 -0.02 3.64
CA ARG A 70 4.58 0.57 4.69
C ARG A 70 5.43 -0.62 5.15
N SER A 71 6.74 -0.56 4.92
CA SER A 71 7.62 -1.42 5.65
C SER A 71 7.20 -1.13 7.09
N ASN A 72 6.71 -2.15 7.78
CA ASN A 72 6.74 -2.08 9.23
C ASN A 72 8.23 -1.89 9.48
N GLY A 73 8.67 -0.64 9.62
CA GLY A 73 10.07 -0.35 9.91
C GLY A 73 10.44 -1.26 11.06
N LEU A 74 11.69 -1.75 11.08
CA LEU A 74 12.21 -2.45 12.25
C LEU A 74 11.71 -1.68 13.46
N ARG A 75 10.84 -2.32 14.25
CA ARG A 75 10.05 -1.63 15.29
C ARG A 75 10.98 -0.92 16.29
N TYR A 76 12.25 -1.31 16.27
CA TYR A 76 13.37 -0.75 17.00
C TYR A 76 14.60 -0.72 16.07
N PRO A 77 14.88 0.38 15.36
CA PRO A 77 16.12 0.53 14.62
C PRO A 77 17.30 0.67 15.59
N GLY A 78 18.41 -0.04 15.32
CA GLY A 78 19.64 0.04 16.13
C GLY A 78 19.58 -0.69 17.47
N ILE A 79 18.88 -1.83 17.55
CA ILE A 79 18.87 -2.69 18.75
C ILE A 79 20.29 -3.15 19.09
N ASP A 80 21.08 -3.50 18.09
CA ASP A 80 22.42 -4.08 18.24
C ASP A 80 23.31 -3.17 19.10
N GLY A 81 23.33 -1.86 18.80
CA GLY A 81 24.08 -0.87 19.57
C GLY A 81 23.52 -0.61 20.99
N ARG A 82 22.27 -0.99 21.29
CA ARG A 82 21.70 -0.93 22.65
C ARG A 82 22.00 -2.20 23.43
N VAL A 83 22.00 -3.35 22.76
CA VAL A 83 22.42 -4.64 23.33
C VAL A 83 23.91 -4.59 23.69
N GLU A 84 24.74 -4.03 22.81
CA GLU A 84 26.18 -3.82 23.04
C GLU A 84 26.50 -2.80 24.15
N LYS A 85 25.55 -1.96 24.55
CA LYS A 85 25.71 -1.03 25.68
C LYS A 85 25.14 -1.57 26.99
N ALA A 86 24.35 -2.65 26.96
CA ALA A 86 23.78 -3.24 28.16
C ALA A 86 24.89 -3.85 29.05
N PRO A 87 24.83 -3.76 30.39
CA PRO A 87 25.81 -4.37 31.27
C PRO A 87 25.93 -5.89 31.02
N LEU A 88 27.16 -6.44 30.99
CA LEU A 88 27.42 -7.87 30.72
C LEU A 88 26.60 -8.83 31.59
N PRO A 89 26.39 -8.60 32.90
CA PRO A 89 25.55 -9.48 33.72
C PRO A 89 24.10 -9.57 33.24
N LEU A 90 23.59 -8.51 32.62
CA LEU A 90 22.21 -8.43 32.13
C LEU A 90 22.04 -9.00 30.71
N ARG A 91 23.13 -9.29 30.00
CA ARG A 91 23.10 -9.92 28.66
C ARG A 91 22.91 -11.43 28.69
N GLN A 92 23.10 -12.06 29.85
CA GLN A 92 23.06 -13.51 30.01
C GLN A 92 21.65 -14.08 29.86
N ALA A 93 20.62 -13.31 30.24
CA ALA A 93 19.23 -13.75 30.18
C ALA A 93 18.40 -12.80 29.31
N GLN A 94 17.66 -13.36 28.36
CA GLN A 94 16.77 -12.61 27.46
C GLN A 94 15.75 -11.75 28.21
N ARG A 95 15.30 -12.18 29.40
CA ARG A 95 14.38 -11.39 30.24
C ARG A 95 15.02 -10.09 30.70
N SER A 96 16.22 -10.21 31.26
CA SER A 96 16.97 -9.11 31.83
C SER A 96 17.43 -8.14 30.76
N LEU A 97 17.88 -8.66 29.61
CA LEU A 97 18.26 -7.85 28.45
C LEU A 97 17.05 -7.11 27.85
N SER A 98 15.89 -7.78 27.74
CA SER A 98 14.64 -7.16 27.30
C SER A 98 14.22 -5.99 28.20
N GLN A 99 14.36 -6.14 29.52
CA GLN A 99 14.07 -5.08 30.49
C GLN A 99 15.10 -3.94 30.41
N ALA A 100 16.39 -4.26 30.23
CA ALA A 100 17.46 -3.27 30.14
C ALA A 100 17.40 -2.44 28.85
N VAL A 101 17.02 -3.06 27.72
CA VAL A 101 16.97 -2.41 26.41
C VAL A 101 15.58 -1.82 26.10
N GLY A 102 14.55 -2.22 26.84
CA GLY A 102 13.17 -1.75 26.69
C GLY A 102 12.46 -2.32 25.46
N VAL A 103 12.84 -3.52 25.02
CA VAL A 103 12.38 -4.15 23.78
C VAL A 103 11.79 -5.53 24.08
N PRO A 104 10.69 -5.97 23.43
CA PRO A 104 10.11 -7.29 23.64
C PRO A 104 11.11 -8.43 23.39
N ARG A 105 11.03 -9.48 24.20
CA ARG A 105 11.86 -10.70 24.09
C ARG A 105 11.88 -11.30 22.68
N THR A 106 10.75 -11.24 21.97
CA THR A 106 10.60 -11.76 20.61
C THR A 106 11.44 -11.03 19.56
N THR A 107 11.92 -9.81 19.87
CA THR A 107 12.75 -9.03 18.96
C THR A 107 14.26 -9.28 19.17
N ILE A 108 14.64 -9.95 20.26
CA ILE A 108 16.04 -10.31 20.60
C ILE A 108 16.42 -11.68 19.98
N GLN A 109 15.47 -12.39 19.35
CA GLN A 109 15.63 -13.77 18.85
C GLN A 109 16.34 -13.91 17.48
N HIS A 110 17.10 -12.91 17.02
CA HIS A 110 17.75 -12.94 15.70
C HIS A 110 19.24 -12.65 15.80
#